data_AF-A0A438EUW9-F1
#
_entry.id   AF-A0A438EUW9-F1
#
_cell.length_a   1.000
_cell.length_b   1.000
_cell.length_c   1.000
_cell.angle_alpha   90.00
_cell.angle_beta   90.00
_cell.angle_gamma   90.00
#
_symmetry.space_group_name_H-M   'P 1'
#
loop_
_entity.id
_entity.type
_entity.pdbx_description
1 polymer ?
#
loop_
_entity_poly.entity_id
_entity_poly.type
_entity_poly.pdbx_seq_one_letter_code
_entity_poly.pdbx_strand_id
1 'polypeptide(L)'
;MSSNQVRASHILIKHQDSRRKASWRDPEGRVIKATTKESAVTQIKAIRDDIISGKSKFSDVASQISDCSSAKRGGDLGRCYESEIRVSVAELKTSPNLLTL
;
A
#
# COMPACT_ATOMS: atom_id res chain seq x y z
N MET A 1 24.75 -13.65 -10.03
CA MET A 1 23.76 -12.56 -10.02
C MET A 1 22.92 -12.75 -8.77
N SER A 2 23.00 -11.83 -7.81
CA SER A 2 22.28 -11.95 -6.54
C SER A 2 20.78 -11.98 -6.82
N SER A 3 20.13 -13.01 -6.30
CA SER A 3 18.68 -13.10 -6.25
C SER A 3 18.13 -11.98 -5.35
N ASN A 4 17.88 -10.79 -5.92
CA ASN A 4 17.20 -9.66 -5.27
C ASN A 4 15.69 -9.94 -5.06
N GLN A 5 15.39 -11.15 -4.60
CA GLN A 5 14.06 -11.50 -4.10
C GLN A 5 13.98 -11.00 -2.66
N VAL A 6 13.03 -10.11 -2.43
CA VAL A 6 12.71 -9.60 -1.10
C VAL A 6 11.32 -10.09 -0.71
N ARG A 7 11.04 -10.11 0.59
CA ARG A 7 9.67 -10.21 1.08
C ARG A 7 9.20 -8.81 1.42
N ALA A 8 8.08 -8.41 0.83
CA ALA A 8 7.51 -7.08 1.04
C ALA A 8 6.02 -7.18 1.33
N SER A 9 5.51 -6.15 2.00
CA SER A 9 4.08 -5.94 2.17
C SER A 9 3.75 -4.50 1.83
N HIS A 10 2.52 -4.25 1.37
CA HIS A 10 2.11 -2.90 0.99
C HIS A 10 0.65 -2.59 1.32
N ILE A 11 0.37 -1.30 1.42
CA ILE A 11 -0.98 -0.74 1.45
C ILE A 11 -1.11 0.12 0.20
N LEU A 12 -2.11 -0.17 -0.64
CA LEU A 12 -2.39 0.60 -1.84
C LEU A 12 -3.69 1.36 -1.66
N ILE A 13 -3.69 2.67 -1.87
CA ILE A 13 -4.90 3.49 -1.94
C ILE A 13 -4.99 4.02 -3.37
N LYS A 14 -6.08 3.69 -4.06
CA LYS A 14 -6.35 4.19 -5.41
C LYS A 14 -7.05 5.53 -5.36
N HIS A 15 -6.91 6.27 -6.46
CA HIS A 15 -7.54 7.57 -6.67
C HIS A 15 -8.03 7.69 -8.11
N GLN A 16 -8.65 8.83 -8.42
CA GLN A 16 -9.30 9.11 -9.69
C GLN A 16 -8.38 9.01 -10.91
N ASP A 17 -7.06 9.11 -10.74
CA ASP A 17 -6.07 9.01 -11.84
C ASP A 17 -5.37 7.63 -11.89
N SER A 18 -5.78 6.69 -11.02
CA SER A 18 -5.29 5.31 -11.08
C SER A 18 -5.66 4.65 -12.42
N ARG A 19 -4.71 3.95 -13.05
CA ARG A 19 -4.93 3.23 -14.32
C ARG A 19 -6.18 2.35 -14.28
N ARG A 20 -6.39 1.63 -13.18
CA ARG A 20 -7.62 0.86 -12.91
C ARG A 20 -8.33 1.45 -11.69
N LYS A 21 -9.43 2.17 -11.93
CA LYS A 21 -10.27 2.83 -10.91
C LYS A 21 -11.30 1.88 -10.29
N ALA A 22 -10.87 0.70 -9.87
CA ALA A 22 -11.73 -0.32 -9.24
C ALA A 22 -10.87 -1.25 -8.38
N SER A 23 -11.41 -1.74 -7.27
CA SER A 23 -10.75 -2.69 -6.36
C SER A 23 -11.73 -3.76 -5.89
N TRP A 24 -11.29 -4.65 -4.99
CA TRP A 24 -12.17 -5.65 -4.39
C TRP A 24 -13.19 -5.03 -3.44
N ARG A 25 -12.85 -3.89 -2.82
CA ARG A 25 -13.73 -3.16 -1.89
C ARG A 25 -14.59 -2.10 -2.57
N ASP A 26 -14.19 -1.66 -3.76
CA ASP A 26 -14.96 -0.76 -4.61
C ASP A 26 -15.00 -1.31 -6.06
N PRO A 27 -15.83 -2.34 -6.32
CA PRO A 27 -15.88 -3.01 -7.63
C PRO A 27 -16.32 -2.07 -8.77
N GLU A 28 -17.24 -1.15 -8.47
CA GLU A 28 -17.77 -0.17 -9.43
C GLU A 28 -16.89 1.10 -9.55
N GLY A 29 -15.95 1.26 -8.61
CA GLY A 29 -15.00 2.37 -8.62
C GLY A 29 -15.59 3.71 -8.19
N ARG A 30 -16.72 3.74 -7.48
CA ARG A 30 -17.40 5.00 -7.12
C ARG A 30 -16.53 5.84 -6.20
N VAL A 31 -15.99 5.22 -5.15
CA VAL A 31 -15.12 5.87 -4.16
C VAL A 31 -13.78 6.22 -4.80
N ILE A 32 -13.19 5.31 -5.58
CA ILE A 32 -11.90 5.53 -6.23
C ILE A 32 -11.97 6.68 -7.24
N LYS A 33 -13.06 6.78 -8.02
CA LYS A 33 -13.27 7.89 -8.96
C LYS A 33 -13.50 9.24 -8.27
N ALA A 34 -14.03 9.24 -7.05
CA ALA A 34 -14.25 10.45 -6.26
C ALA A 34 -13.03 10.86 -5.41
N THR A 35 -12.06 9.95 -5.23
CA THR A 35 -10.87 10.21 -4.41
C THR A 35 -9.82 10.94 -5.24
N THR A 36 -9.40 12.13 -4.82
CA THR A 36 -8.30 12.86 -5.47
C THR A 36 -6.95 12.27 -5.10
N LYS A 37 -5.91 12.60 -5.89
CA LYS A 37 -4.53 12.20 -5.58
C LYS A 37 -4.10 12.73 -4.21
N GLU A 38 -4.45 13.98 -3.89
CA GLU A 38 -4.12 14.64 -2.63
C GLU A 38 -4.82 13.97 -1.45
N SER A 39 -6.10 13.60 -1.61
CA SER A 39 -6.84 12.85 -0.60
C SER A 39 -6.20 11.49 -0.33
N ALA A 40 -5.81 10.76 -1.37
CA ALA A 40 -5.11 9.48 -1.21
C ALA A 40 -3.75 9.64 -0.50
N VAL A 41 -3.00 10.71 -0.82
CA VAL A 41 -1.74 11.04 -0.12
C VAL A 41 -1.97 11.40 1.35
N THR A 42 -3.01 12.16 1.67
CA THR A 42 -3.36 12.49 3.06
C THR A 42 -3.77 11.23 3.82
N GLN A 43 -4.59 10.37 3.22
CA GLN A 43 -5.00 9.10 3.82
C GLN A 43 -3.79 8.21 4.13
N ILE A 44 -2.89 7.99 3.16
CA ILE A 44 -1.73 7.11 3.37
C ILE A 44 -0.76 7.67 4.42
N LYS A 45 -0.62 9.00 4.52
CA LYS A 45 0.17 9.64 5.58
C LYS A 45 -0.43 9.42 6.96
N ALA A 46 -1.73 9.65 7.13
CA ALA A 46 -2.41 9.40 8.40
C ALA A 46 -2.30 7.93 8.84
N ILE A 47 -2.50 6.99 7.91
CA ILE A 47 -2.31 5.56 8.12
C ILE A 47 -0.88 5.26 8.58
N ARG A 48 0.12 5.83 7.90
CA ARG A 48 1.53 5.66 8.25
C ARG A 48 1.80 6.15 9.66
N ASP A 49 1.30 7.32 10.03
CA ASP A 49 1.50 7.90 11.36
C ASP A 49 0.82 7.06 12.45
N ASP A 50 -0.36 6.52 12.20
CA ASP A 50 -1.05 5.59 13.11
C ASP A 50 -0.30 4.26 13.26
N ILE A 51 0.34 3.75 12.20
CA ILE A 51 1.17 2.55 12.26
C ILE A 51 2.46 2.82 13.03
N ILE A 52 3.15 3.93 12.76
CA ILE A 52 4.41 4.30 13.43
C ILE A 52 4.16 4.58 14.91
N SER A 53 3.05 5.23 15.26
CA SER A 53 2.66 5.46 16.66
C SER A 53 2.14 4.21 17.37
N GLY A 54 2.02 3.08 16.68
CA GLY A 54 1.57 1.81 17.25
C GLY A 54 0.07 1.72 17.53
N LYS A 55 -0.73 2.70 17.09
CA LYS A 55 -2.20 2.69 17.24
C LYS A 55 -2.85 1.62 16.38
N SER A 56 -2.25 1.31 15.23
CA SER A 56 -2.78 0.38 14.25
C SER A 56 -1.69 -0.59 13.77
N LYS A 57 -2.03 -1.87 13.60
CA LYS A 57 -1.11 -2.84 13.00
C LYS A 57 -1.18 -2.74 11.47
N PHE A 58 -0.02 -2.82 10.82
CA PHE A 58 0.08 -2.75 9.36
C PHE A 58 -0.82 -3.78 8.66
N SER A 59 -0.80 -5.04 9.12
CA SER A 59 -1.59 -6.13 8.52
C SER A 59 -3.09 -5.85 8.55
N ASP A 60 -3.57 -5.31 9.67
CA ASP A 60 -5.00 -5.09 9.91
C ASP A 60 -5.50 -3.97 9.01
N VAL A 61 -4.74 -2.88 8.95
CA VAL A 61 -5.00 -1.77 8.03
C VAL A 61 -4.93 -2.25 6.58
N ALA A 62 -3.90 -3.00 6.19
CA ALA A 62 -3.78 -3.52 4.84
C ALA A 62 -4.97 -4.40 4.45
N SER A 63 -5.45 -5.26 5.35
CA SER A 63 -6.62 -6.10 5.10
C SER A 63 -7.92 -5.35 4.98
N GLN A 64 -8.08 -4.25 5.71
CA GLN A 64 -9.32 -3.47 5.71
C GLN A 64 -9.43 -2.49 4.54
N ILE A 65 -8.32 -1.80 4.22
CA ILE A 65 -8.39 -0.62 3.35
C ILE A 65 -7.58 -0.68 2.06
N SER A 66 -6.64 -1.61 1.92
CA SER A 66 -5.79 -1.69 0.71
C SER A 66 -6.61 -2.10 -0.51
N ASP A 67 -6.49 -1.37 -1.62
CA ASP A 67 -7.12 -1.64 -2.91
C ASP A 67 -6.43 -2.74 -3.73
N CYS A 68 -5.33 -3.30 -3.22
CA CYS A 68 -4.65 -4.44 -3.82
C CYS A 68 -5.29 -5.76 -3.37
N SER A 69 -5.23 -6.78 -4.23
CA SER A 69 -5.67 -8.14 -3.88
C SER A 69 -4.82 -8.80 -2.79
N SER A 70 -3.64 -8.24 -2.46
CA SER A 70 -2.81 -8.63 -1.32
C SER A 70 -3.46 -8.31 0.04
N ALA A 71 -4.51 -7.47 0.09
CA ALA A 71 -5.27 -7.17 1.30
C ALA A 71 -5.71 -8.44 2.05
N LYS A 72 -6.12 -9.48 1.33
CA LYS A 72 -6.53 -10.78 1.92
C LYS A 72 -5.41 -11.51 2.69
N ARG A 73 -4.15 -11.08 2.55
CA ARG A 73 -2.97 -11.60 3.25
C ARG A 73 -2.29 -10.51 4.10
N GLY A 74 -3.05 -9.53 4.59
CA GLY A 74 -2.48 -8.42 5.37
C GLY A 74 -1.51 -7.56 4.57
N GLY A 75 -1.67 -7.48 3.25
CA GLY A 75 -0.77 -6.73 2.37
C GLY A 75 0.46 -7.50 1.90
N ASP A 76 0.63 -8.78 2.27
CA ASP A 76 1.79 -9.59 1.89
C ASP A 76 1.82 -9.87 0.38
N LEU A 77 2.91 -9.43 -0.25
CA LEU A 77 3.22 -9.67 -1.67
C LEU A 77 3.94 -11.02 -1.88
N GLY A 78 4.36 -11.69 -0.80
CA GLY A 78 5.19 -12.89 -0.88
C GLY A 78 6.63 -12.55 -1.28
N ARG A 79 7.30 -13.49 -1.97
CA ARG A 79 8.60 -13.21 -2.57
C ARG A 79 8.37 -12.41 -3.85
N CYS A 80 8.81 -11.16 -3.84
CA CYS A 80 8.78 -10.27 -5.00
C CYS A 80 10.20 -9.87 -5.37
N TYR A 81 10.42 -9.57 -6.64
CA TYR A 81 11.68 -8.98 -7.05
C TYR A 81 11.65 -7.49 -6.69
N GLU A 82 12.79 -6.97 -6.24
CA GLU A 82 12.93 -5.54 -5.95
C GLU A 82 12.54 -4.66 -7.16
N SER A 83 12.82 -5.13 -8.38
CA SER A 83 12.43 -4.48 -9.64
C SER A 83 10.92 -4.42 -9.90
N GLU A 84 10.12 -5.27 -9.23
CA GLU A 84 8.65 -5.32 -9.36
C GLU A 84 7.95 -4.40 -8.36
N ILE A 85 8.68 -3.90 -7.34
CA ILE A 85 8.15 -2.95 -6.36
C ILE A 85 8.09 -1.57 -7.03
N ARG A 86 6.98 -1.28 -7.69
CA ARG A 86 6.70 0.06 -8.23
C ARG A 86 6.30 1.00 -7.10
N VAL A 87 7.06 2.07 -6.93
CA VAL A 87 6.92 3.05 -5.84
C VAL A 87 5.56 3.75 -5.90
N SER A 88 4.68 3.35 -4.99
CA SER A 88 3.57 4.11 -4.40
C SER A 88 3.28 3.57 -3.00
N VAL A 89 4.33 3.06 -2.33
CA VAL A 89 4.25 2.23 -1.13
C VAL A 89 4.80 3.04 0.05
N ALA A 90 4.06 3.11 1.15
CA ALA A 90 4.65 3.40 2.45
C ALA A 90 5.58 2.22 2.79
N GLU A 91 6.84 2.34 2.42
CA GLU A 91 7.84 1.30 2.56
C GLU A 91 8.28 1.21 4.03
N LEU A 92 7.65 0.33 4.81
CA LEU A 92 8.19 -0.10 6.10
C LEU A 92 9.14 -1.27 5.85
N LYS A 93 10.33 -0.98 5.34
CA LYS A 93 11.45 -1.91 5.39
C LYS A 93 11.79 -2.17 6.86
N THR A 94 11.77 -3.43 7.29
CA THR A 94 12.32 -3.89 8.57
C THR A 94 13.86 -3.86 8.52
N SER A 95 14.46 -2.67 8.35
CA SER A 95 15.90 -2.41 8.53
C SER A 95 16.20 -0.88 8.54
N PRO A 96 17.25 -0.45 9.28
CA PRO A 96 17.30 0.86 9.96
C PRO A 96 17.74 2.05 9.10
N ASN A 97 17.79 1.92 7.78
CA ASN A 97 18.21 3.01 6.91
C ASN A 97 17.47 2.95 5.59
N LEU A 98 16.54 3.87 5.38
CA LEU A 98 16.60 4.93 4.37
C LEU A 98 15.17 5.36 3.98
N LEU A 99 14.87 6.63 4.24
CA LEU A 99 13.75 7.36 3.65
C LEU A 99 14.01 7.52 2.15
N THR A 100 13.07 7.11 1.30
CA THR A 100 12.90 7.76 -0.01
C THR A 100 11.41 7.85 -0.35
N LEU A 101 10.98 9.07 -0.69
CA LEU A 101 9.63 9.45 -1.11
C LEU A 101 9.31 8.98 -2.53
#